data_AF-A0A367FVH3-F1
#
_entry.id   AF-A0A367FVH3-F1
#
_cell.length_a   1.000
_cell.length_b   1.000
_cell.length_c   1.000
_cell.angle_alpha   90.00
_cell.angle_beta   90.00
_cell.angle_gamma   90.00
#
_symmetry.space_group_name_H-M   'P 1'
#
loop_
_entity.id
_entity.type
_entity.pdbx_description
1 polymer ?
#
loop_
_entity_poly.entity_id
_entity_poly.type
_entity_poly.pdbx_seq_one_letter_code
_entity_poly.pdbx_strand_id
1 'polypeptide(L)'
;MDTKIYTDEQKLSIMYEGDKARDATDKIRGFLFQDFVTIMCLLQKNVKYVCSEYIEDVDVFFEDNTFEFIQVKYYPKTSPNMKEILTDLYYQYLRLEMLQSTLKVSPKLYIHGKSKVKKLEITDMKTYIGLENNLHKSASYLNVAESIKLLRTDIYSTNKKSEQKEKLFRKMASEKSLEGFVSKFNIVQQEDINCYKQKLMEKLAEEYKNPDEDGDEEKWQLILLGLAISYIQRRYALENPNFEQLRVDKKEFEQYMKESANLNTEQTIANYLLGLVCEKYGEIINNNEMSVLQMSMLDLIYQNTLQWISEIGKTIEGQYQLLNTLSTREASKISGYRKKSINSRLRNIAECNLTFLKFLSYFWKIMLNICQEKVHNENDISTYKELFDPLCYIDSSVKHYICLNFPEDKYVDRCVILPPAAGEFKSTKRNIVNRMVNVSPRPEKWFFQNSNIMQGKNYYDYSTADVSENPTIADLGEDSFYIECMECIGIDEDEWGKKEECGKCIFLENCIKEER
;
A
#
# COMPACT_ATOMS: atom_id res chain seq x y z
N MET A 1 39.97 -26.10 21.52
CA MET A 1 38.53 -25.84 21.27
C MET A 1 38.49 -24.80 20.17
N ASP A 2 38.04 -25.17 18.97
CA ASP A 2 37.85 -24.22 17.89
C ASP A 2 36.69 -23.28 18.26
N THR A 3 37.01 -22.06 18.64
CA THR A 3 36.01 -21.02 18.92
C THR A 3 35.38 -20.65 17.59
N LYS A 4 34.21 -21.21 17.28
CA LYS A 4 33.45 -20.86 16.08
C LYS A 4 33.21 -19.34 16.06
N ILE A 5 33.83 -18.65 15.10
CA ILE A 5 33.66 -17.21 14.89
C ILE A 5 32.34 -17.02 14.13
N TYR A 6 31.43 -16.24 14.70
CA TYR A 6 30.16 -15.88 14.07
C TYR A 6 30.28 -14.51 13.40
N THR A 7 29.91 -14.44 12.13
CA THR A 7 29.78 -13.17 11.39
C THR A 7 28.56 -12.38 11.89
N ASP A 8 28.53 -11.07 11.64
CA ASP A 8 27.37 -10.25 12.03
C ASP A 8 26.09 -10.64 11.25
N GLU A 9 26.22 -11.11 10.00
CA GLU A 9 25.10 -11.68 9.25
C GLU A 9 24.51 -12.92 9.94
N GLN A 10 25.37 -13.82 10.44
CA GLN A 10 24.91 -14.99 11.21
C GLN A 10 24.24 -14.58 12.53
N LYS A 11 24.76 -13.56 13.23
CA LYS A 11 24.15 -13.03 14.45
C LYS A 11 22.77 -12.45 14.19
N LEU A 12 22.63 -11.67 13.11
CA LEU A 12 21.34 -11.11 12.70
C LEU A 12 20.36 -12.19 12.27
N SER A 13 20.81 -13.23 11.57
CA SER A 13 19.95 -14.38 11.24
C SER A 13 19.39 -15.06 12.50
N ILE A 14 20.18 -15.14 13.57
CA ILE A 14 19.74 -15.69 14.85
C ILE A 14 18.73 -14.76 15.53
N MET A 15 18.92 -13.44 15.43
CA MET A 15 17.91 -12.49 15.89
C MET A 15 16.61 -12.67 15.13
N TYR A 16 16.69 -12.79 13.80
CA TYR A 16 15.53 -12.98 12.94
C TYR A 16 14.76 -14.28 13.22
N GLU A 17 15.43 -15.37 13.63
CA GLU A 17 14.74 -16.61 14.06
C GLU A 17 13.67 -16.34 15.14
N GLY A 18 13.98 -15.48 16.11
CA GLY A 18 13.04 -15.08 17.17
C GLY A 18 11.90 -14.20 16.70
N ASP A 19 12.13 -13.39 15.65
CA ASP A 19 11.14 -12.48 15.07
C ASP A 19 10.32 -13.13 13.95
N LYS A 20 10.80 -14.22 13.35
CA LYS A 20 10.10 -14.98 12.30
C LYS A 20 8.97 -15.85 12.86
N ALA A 21 9.10 -16.31 14.10
CA ALA A 21 8.11 -17.18 14.77
C ALA A 21 6.89 -16.42 15.32
N ARG A 22 6.75 -15.12 15.03
CA ARG A 22 5.57 -14.32 15.39
C ARG A 22 4.31 -14.92 14.74
N ASP A 23 3.17 -14.80 15.42
CA ASP A 23 1.88 -15.21 14.86
C ASP A 23 1.73 -14.64 13.45
N ALA A 24 1.55 -15.55 12.49
CA ALA A 24 1.48 -15.25 11.05
C ALA A 24 0.28 -14.35 10.66
N THR A 25 -0.49 -13.88 11.64
CA THR A 25 -1.67 -13.02 11.53
C THR A 25 -1.35 -11.52 11.48
N ASP A 26 -0.14 -11.09 11.86
CA ASP A 26 0.16 -9.65 12.02
C ASP A 26 0.78 -8.98 10.78
N LYS A 27 0.74 -9.63 9.60
CA LYS A 27 1.39 -9.17 8.35
C LYS A 27 0.77 -7.91 7.73
N ILE A 28 0.01 -7.12 8.48
CA ILE A 28 -0.76 -6.00 7.92
C ILE A 28 -0.50 -4.79 8.79
N ARG A 29 0.63 -4.12 8.58
CA ARG A 29 0.93 -2.83 9.20
C ARG A 29 1.58 -1.89 8.17
N GLY A 30 0.78 -1.00 7.59
CA GLY A 30 1.22 0.35 7.19
C GLY A 30 2.35 0.44 6.17
N PHE A 31 2.22 -0.30 5.08
CA PHE A 31 3.28 -0.55 4.10
C PHE A 31 3.80 0.68 3.37
N LEU A 32 2.93 1.61 2.95
CA LEU A 32 3.36 2.64 1.99
C LEU A 32 4.41 3.60 2.57
N PHE A 33 4.23 4.05 3.80
CA PHE A 33 5.21 4.94 4.42
C PHE A 33 6.55 4.23 4.69
N GLN A 34 6.50 2.96 5.10
CA GLN A 34 7.67 2.10 5.26
C GLN A 34 8.38 1.86 3.92
N ASP A 35 7.62 1.64 2.84
CA ASP A 35 8.13 1.48 1.47
C ASP A 35 8.83 2.76 1.01
N PHE A 36 8.24 3.94 1.25
CA PHE A 36 8.88 5.22 0.95
C PHE A 36 10.17 5.42 1.74
N VAL A 37 10.17 5.11 3.04
CA VAL A 37 11.38 5.18 3.87
C VAL A 37 12.45 4.23 3.35
N THR A 38 12.07 3.01 2.96
CA THR A 38 12.98 2.01 2.39
C THR A 38 13.66 2.53 1.12
N ILE A 39 12.88 3.10 0.18
CA ILE A 39 13.44 3.68 -1.06
C ILE A 39 14.33 4.88 -0.72
N MET A 40 13.88 5.78 0.17
CA MET A 40 14.67 6.94 0.58
C MET A 40 16.02 6.53 1.19
N CYS A 41 16.05 5.47 2.00
CA CYS A 41 17.27 4.89 2.54
C CYS A 41 18.17 4.32 1.42
N LEU A 42 17.61 3.60 0.44
CA LEU A 42 18.39 3.12 -0.71
C LEU A 42 19.02 4.25 -1.54
N LEU A 43 18.41 5.43 -1.58
CA LEU A 43 18.95 6.61 -2.26
C LEU A 43 20.05 7.33 -1.47
N GLN A 44 20.31 6.96 -0.21
CA GLN A 44 21.40 7.53 0.57
C GLN A 44 22.77 7.11 0.01
N LYS A 45 23.78 7.96 0.25
CA LYS A 45 25.17 7.66 -0.10
C LYS A 45 25.73 6.58 0.83
N ASN A 46 26.59 5.72 0.31
CA ASN A 46 27.31 4.68 1.05
C ASN A 46 26.43 3.61 1.72
N VAL A 47 25.14 3.53 1.39
CA VAL A 47 24.32 2.36 1.73
C VAL A 47 24.81 1.17 0.91
N LYS A 48 25.00 0.03 1.56
CA LYS A 48 25.34 -1.24 0.92
C LYS A 48 24.05 -1.97 0.52
N TYR A 49 23.15 -2.13 1.48
CA TYR A 49 21.83 -2.72 1.25
C TYR A 49 20.82 -2.32 2.32
N VAL A 50 19.54 -2.50 2.02
CA VAL A 50 18.41 -2.27 2.92
C VAL A 50 17.55 -3.53 2.99
N CYS A 51 17.13 -3.92 4.18
CA CYS A 51 16.09 -4.93 4.37
C CYS A 51 14.84 -4.26 4.93
N SER A 52 13.65 -4.69 4.52
CA SER A 52 12.40 -4.27 5.16
C SER A 52 11.74 -5.50 5.76
N GLU A 53 11.25 -5.35 7.00
CA GLU A 53 10.64 -6.44 7.79
C GLU A 53 11.60 -7.59 8.11
N TYR A 54 12.87 -7.26 8.40
CA TYR A 54 13.83 -8.23 8.86
C TYR A 54 13.87 -8.26 10.39
N ILE A 55 14.73 -7.48 11.05
CA ILE A 55 14.68 -7.39 12.53
C ILE A 55 13.78 -6.26 13.00
N GLU A 56 13.64 -5.19 12.21
CA GLU A 56 12.70 -4.08 12.41
C GLU A 56 11.99 -3.71 11.10
N ASP A 57 11.20 -2.63 11.10
CA ASP A 57 10.41 -2.19 9.95
C ASP A 57 11.33 -1.91 8.73
N VAL A 58 12.46 -1.21 8.95
CA VAL A 58 13.53 -0.97 7.96
C VAL A 58 14.91 -1.11 8.60
N ASP A 59 15.78 -1.89 7.97
CA ASP A 59 17.14 -2.20 8.41
C ASP A 59 18.14 -1.75 7.33
N VAL A 60 19.01 -0.79 7.63
CA VAL A 60 19.94 -0.15 6.68
C VAL A 60 21.38 -0.46 7.04
N PHE A 61 22.12 -0.98 6.07
CA PHE A 61 23.52 -1.35 6.22
C PHE A 61 24.39 -0.46 5.36
N PHE A 62 25.38 0.17 5.97
CA PHE A 62 26.32 1.06 5.28
C PHE A 62 27.65 0.37 5.04
N GLU A 63 28.39 0.86 4.04
CA GLU A 63 29.72 0.36 3.67
C GLU A 63 30.76 0.52 4.79
N ASP A 64 30.53 1.42 5.75
CA ASP A 64 31.43 1.67 6.89
C ASP A 64 31.09 0.86 8.16
N ASN A 65 30.25 -0.18 8.00
CA ASN A 65 29.67 -1.02 9.05
C ASN A 65 28.69 -0.31 10.00
N THR A 66 28.20 0.88 9.65
CA THR A 66 27.04 1.46 10.34
C THR A 66 25.81 0.61 10.06
N PHE A 67 25.04 0.33 11.11
CA PHE A 67 23.80 -0.43 11.03
C PHE A 67 22.68 0.36 11.70
N GLU A 68 21.72 0.81 10.89
CA GLU A 68 20.52 1.47 11.37
C GLU A 68 19.36 0.50 11.34
N PHE A 69 18.70 0.28 12.48
CA PHE A 69 17.42 -0.42 12.51
C PHE A 69 16.35 0.58 12.94
N ILE A 70 15.32 0.69 12.12
CA ILE A 70 14.40 1.81 12.11
C ILE A 70 12.99 1.28 12.36
N GLN A 71 12.37 1.80 13.42
CA GLN A 71 10.92 1.72 13.59
C GLN A 71 10.27 2.85 12.79
N VAL A 72 9.38 2.53 11.87
CA VAL A 72 8.67 3.48 11.01
C VAL A 72 7.22 3.59 11.48
N LYS A 73 6.77 4.83 11.74
CA LYS A 73 5.46 5.07 12.33
C LYS A 73 4.76 6.28 11.72
N TYR A 74 3.49 6.09 11.34
CA TYR A 74 2.65 7.12 10.76
C TYR A 74 1.38 7.32 11.60
N TYR A 75 1.36 8.39 12.40
CA TYR A 75 0.27 8.70 13.34
C TYR A 75 -0.27 10.12 13.10
N PRO A 76 -0.92 10.40 11.95
CA PRO A 76 -1.32 11.76 11.58
C PRO A 76 -2.31 12.37 12.58
N LYS A 77 -3.20 11.55 13.17
CA LYS A 77 -4.27 12.00 14.06
C LYS A 77 -4.20 11.44 15.50
N THR A 78 -3.47 10.33 15.73
CA THR A 78 -3.34 9.68 17.05
C THR A 78 -1.95 9.84 17.67
N SER A 79 -1.77 9.44 18.93
CA SER A 79 -0.46 9.47 19.59
C SER A 79 0.22 8.09 19.52
N PRO A 80 1.54 8.03 19.29
CA PRO A 80 2.28 6.77 19.27
C PRO A 80 2.32 6.11 20.65
N ASN A 81 2.28 4.77 20.69
CA ASN A 81 2.60 3.99 21.88
C ASN A 81 4.12 3.92 22.08
N MET A 82 4.69 4.97 22.68
CA MET A 82 6.15 5.09 22.86
C MET A 82 6.76 3.94 23.67
N LYS A 83 6.05 3.40 24.67
CA LYS A 83 6.54 2.27 25.45
C LYS A 83 6.80 1.04 24.57
N GLU A 84 5.86 0.72 23.70
CA GLU A 84 5.98 -0.42 22.79
C GLU A 84 7.14 -0.22 21.81
N ILE A 85 7.17 0.92 21.12
CA ILE A 85 8.20 1.27 20.13
C ILE A 85 9.61 1.22 20.74
N LEU A 86 9.80 1.87 21.89
CA LEU A 86 11.12 1.99 22.51
C LEU A 86 11.59 0.67 23.12
N THR A 87 10.69 -0.14 23.66
CA THR A 87 11.06 -1.47 24.16
C THR A 87 11.41 -2.42 23.02
N ASP A 88 10.80 -2.28 21.84
CA ASP A 88 11.20 -3.05 20.65
C ASP A 88 12.61 -2.67 20.18
N LEU A 89 12.89 -1.37 20.00
CA LEU A 89 14.23 -0.91 19.61
C LEU A 89 15.31 -1.28 20.64
N TYR A 90 15.01 -1.16 21.93
CA TYR A 90 15.96 -1.54 22.98
C TYR A 90 16.18 -3.06 23.03
N TYR A 91 15.15 -3.86 22.74
CA TYR A 91 15.27 -5.30 22.61
C TYR A 91 16.26 -5.70 21.51
N GLN A 92 16.20 -5.05 20.34
CA GLN A 92 17.19 -5.27 19.27
C GLN A 92 18.60 -4.86 19.68
N TYR A 93 18.72 -3.66 20.25
CA TYR A 93 19.99 -3.13 20.72
C TYR A 93 20.68 -4.10 21.69
N LEU A 94 19.91 -4.62 22.66
CA LEU A 94 20.43 -5.51 23.68
C LEU A 94 20.86 -6.86 23.10
N ARG A 95 20.11 -7.41 22.13
CA ARG A 95 20.51 -8.63 21.41
C ARG A 95 21.83 -8.45 20.67
N LEU A 96 22.06 -7.30 20.02
CA LEU A 96 23.31 -7.00 19.32
C LEU A 96 24.50 -6.90 20.29
N GLU A 97 24.32 -6.24 21.44
CA GLU A 97 25.34 -6.17 22.49
C GLU A 97 25.68 -7.57 23.04
N MET A 98 24.66 -8.39 23.33
CA MET A 98 24.84 -9.76 23.82
C MET A 98 25.55 -10.68 22.83
N LEU A 99 25.28 -10.50 21.54
CA LEU A 99 25.93 -11.24 20.46
C LEU A 99 27.29 -10.67 20.08
N GLN A 100 27.75 -9.62 20.79
CA GLN A 100 29.03 -8.96 20.56
C GLN A 100 29.17 -8.56 19.08
N SER A 101 28.13 -7.93 18.54
CA SER A 101 28.13 -7.42 17.15
C SER A 101 29.27 -6.43 16.95
N THR A 102 29.89 -6.45 15.76
CA THR A 102 30.93 -5.47 15.40
C THR A 102 30.37 -4.25 14.66
N LEU A 103 29.07 -4.25 14.36
CA LEU A 103 28.36 -3.16 13.69
C LEU A 103 28.33 -1.90 14.57
N LYS A 104 28.42 -0.73 13.93
CA LYS A 104 28.16 0.56 14.59
C LYS A 104 26.65 0.79 14.63
N VAL A 105 26.04 0.33 15.70
CA VAL A 105 24.58 0.32 15.86
C VAL A 105 24.01 1.72 16.06
N SER A 106 22.99 2.09 15.29
CA SER A 106 22.21 3.33 15.44
C SER A 106 20.70 3.04 15.38
N PRO A 107 20.05 2.83 16.55
CA PRO A 107 18.61 2.63 16.62
C PRO A 107 17.86 3.92 16.23
N LYS A 108 16.82 3.84 15.40
CA LYS A 108 16.06 5.02 15.00
C LYS A 108 14.55 4.84 15.05
N LEU A 109 13.85 5.94 15.30
CA LEU A 109 12.40 6.06 15.13
C LEU A 109 12.14 7.11 14.04
N TYR A 110 11.58 6.69 12.91
CA TYR A 110 11.08 7.59 11.88
C TYR A 110 9.59 7.73 12.09
N ILE A 111 9.16 8.94 12.46
CA ILE A 111 7.77 9.17 12.86
C ILE A 111 7.18 10.42 12.26
N HIS A 112 5.98 10.27 11.71
CA HIS A 112 5.07 11.37 11.47
C HIS A 112 3.96 11.35 12.52
N GLY A 113 3.59 12.53 13.02
CA GLY A 113 2.38 12.69 13.82
C GLY A 113 2.16 14.12 14.31
N LYS A 114 0.96 14.37 14.85
CA LYS A 114 0.49 15.72 15.22
C LYS A 114 1.38 16.43 16.23
N SER A 115 1.98 15.69 17.16
CA SER A 115 2.86 16.22 18.19
C SER A 115 4.30 15.75 17.99
N LYS A 116 5.25 16.67 18.20
CA LYS A 116 6.67 16.30 18.23
C LYS A 116 6.91 15.35 19.40
N VAL A 117 7.56 14.23 19.11
CA VAL A 117 7.96 13.27 20.14
C VAL A 117 9.09 13.87 20.96
N LYS A 118 8.98 13.77 22.29
CA LYS A 118 10.02 14.25 23.21
C LYS A 118 11.28 13.39 23.10
N LYS A 119 12.42 14.00 23.44
CA LYS A 119 13.68 13.28 23.59
C LYS A 119 13.54 12.19 24.66
N LEU A 120 14.14 11.04 24.40
CA LEU A 120 14.14 9.91 25.31
C LEU A 120 15.04 10.17 26.51
N GLU A 121 14.50 10.01 27.73
CA GLU A 121 15.27 10.02 28.96
C GLU A 121 15.48 8.60 29.51
N ILE A 122 16.58 8.38 30.22
CA ILE A 122 16.90 7.06 30.81
C ILE A 122 15.83 6.63 31.82
N THR A 123 15.25 7.58 32.57
CA THR A 123 14.18 7.33 33.54
C THR A 123 12.95 6.73 32.87
N ASP A 124 12.59 7.21 31.68
CA ASP A 124 11.45 6.69 30.93
C ASP A 124 11.68 5.23 30.55
N MET A 125 12.90 4.91 30.07
CA MET A 125 13.27 3.53 29.73
C MET A 125 13.23 2.60 30.93
N LYS A 126 13.72 3.03 32.11
CA LYS A 126 13.67 2.24 33.35
C LYS A 126 12.22 1.84 33.69
N THR A 127 11.29 2.78 33.55
CA THR A 127 9.85 2.52 33.74
C THR A 127 9.27 1.63 32.65
N TYR A 128 9.62 1.85 31.38
CA TYR A 128 9.10 1.06 30.26
C TYR A 128 9.49 -0.42 30.32
N ILE A 129 10.71 -0.73 30.79
CA ILE A 129 11.15 -2.12 30.96
C ILE A 129 10.74 -2.74 32.31
N GLY A 130 10.19 -1.94 33.24
CA GLY A 130 9.69 -2.41 34.55
C GLY A 130 10.77 -2.81 35.56
N LEU A 131 11.95 -2.19 35.51
CA LEU A 131 13.12 -2.56 36.34
C LEU A 131 13.72 -1.38 37.11
N GLU A 132 12.93 -0.37 37.48
CA GLU A 132 13.41 0.91 38.04
C GLU A 132 14.39 0.76 39.20
N ASN A 133 14.11 -0.17 40.13
CA ASN A 133 14.92 -0.41 41.32
C ASN A 133 15.77 -1.69 41.26
N ASN A 134 15.68 -2.45 40.17
CA ASN A 134 16.25 -3.81 40.04
C ASN A 134 17.31 -3.92 38.94
N LEU A 135 17.73 -2.79 38.36
CA LEU A 135 18.70 -2.79 37.28
C LEU A 135 20.13 -2.95 37.81
N HIS A 136 20.87 -3.92 37.25
CA HIS A 136 22.30 -4.05 37.52
C HIS A 136 23.08 -2.88 36.90
N LYS A 137 24.19 -2.46 37.53
CA LYS A 137 25.06 -1.40 36.99
C LYS A 137 25.61 -1.73 35.59
N SER A 138 26.05 -2.97 35.41
CA SER A 138 26.57 -3.49 34.14
C SER A 138 26.16 -4.94 33.94
N ALA A 139 25.82 -5.31 32.72
CA ALA A 139 25.63 -6.70 32.33
C ALA A 139 26.98 -7.38 32.01
N SER A 140 27.15 -8.63 32.43
CA SER A 140 28.23 -9.50 31.94
C SER A 140 27.66 -10.38 30.85
N TYR A 141 27.94 -10.05 29.59
CA TYR A 141 27.48 -10.87 28.47
C TYR A 141 28.30 -12.16 28.40
N LEU A 142 27.60 -13.26 28.13
CA LEU A 142 28.22 -14.56 27.88
C LEU A 142 29.05 -14.50 26.58
N ASN A 143 29.85 -15.53 26.33
CA ASN A 143 30.47 -15.64 25.00
C ASN A 143 29.38 -15.81 23.92
N VAL A 144 29.70 -15.52 22.66
CA VAL A 144 28.71 -15.51 21.57
C VAL A 144 27.94 -16.83 21.47
N ALA A 145 28.60 -17.99 21.62
CA ALA A 145 27.95 -19.29 21.51
C ALA A 145 26.95 -19.55 22.65
N GLU A 146 27.28 -19.12 23.87
CA GLU A 146 26.40 -19.18 25.03
C GLU A 146 25.23 -18.19 24.92
N SER A 147 25.47 -16.98 24.42
CA SER A 147 24.41 -16.00 24.12
C SER A 147 23.41 -16.56 23.11
N ILE A 148 23.88 -17.20 22.03
CA ILE A 148 23.03 -17.86 21.03
C ILE A 148 22.21 -18.98 21.68
N LYS A 149 22.84 -19.81 22.53
CA LYS A 149 22.15 -20.88 23.26
C LYS A 149 21.03 -20.30 24.13
N LEU A 150 21.33 -19.26 24.92
CA LEU A 150 20.33 -18.61 25.76
C LEU A 150 19.15 -18.06 24.94
N LEU A 151 19.44 -17.36 23.83
CA LEU A 151 18.41 -16.84 22.94
C LEU A 151 17.48 -17.97 22.47
N ARG A 152 18.03 -19.05 21.92
CA ARG A 152 17.23 -20.14 21.35
C ARG A 152 16.50 -20.99 22.40
N THR A 153 17.12 -21.29 23.53
CA THR A 153 16.54 -22.24 24.50
C THR A 153 15.61 -21.59 25.53
N ASP A 154 15.76 -20.28 25.78
CA ASP A 154 15.03 -19.59 26.84
C ASP A 154 14.21 -18.41 26.31
N ILE A 155 14.86 -17.47 25.60
CA ILE A 155 14.18 -16.27 25.11
C ILE A 155 13.15 -16.65 24.04
N TYR A 156 13.57 -17.39 23.01
CA TYR A 156 12.73 -17.85 21.90
C TYR A 156 11.91 -19.11 22.23
N SER A 157 11.82 -19.48 23.51
CA SER A 157 10.95 -20.59 23.93
C SER A 157 9.44 -20.25 23.84
N THR A 158 9.10 -19.01 23.48
CA THR A 158 7.75 -18.48 23.31
C THR A 158 7.72 -17.61 22.06
N ASN A 159 6.61 -17.61 21.34
CA ASN A 159 6.41 -16.80 20.13
C ASN A 159 5.90 -15.38 20.45
N LYS A 160 5.56 -15.10 21.71
CA LYS A 160 5.05 -13.79 22.15
C LYS A 160 6.20 -12.83 22.41
N LYS A 161 6.35 -11.81 21.55
CA LYS A 161 7.41 -10.79 21.65
C LYS A 161 7.45 -10.09 23.01
N SER A 162 6.29 -9.83 23.63
CA SER A 162 6.22 -9.24 24.98
C SER A 162 6.90 -10.10 26.05
N GLU A 163 6.67 -11.41 26.04
CA GLU A 163 7.31 -12.36 26.97
C GLU A 163 8.81 -12.51 26.68
N GLN A 164 9.21 -12.54 25.40
CA GLN A 164 10.61 -12.55 25.00
C GLN A 164 11.36 -11.31 25.52
N LYS A 165 10.76 -10.12 25.37
CA LYS A 165 11.30 -8.84 25.88
C LYS A 165 11.48 -8.87 27.39
N GLU A 166 10.44 -9.29 28.12
CA GLU A 166 10.49 -9.37 29.57
C GLU A 166 11.62 -10.29 30.07
N LYS A 167 11.73 -11.50 29.49
CA LYS A 167 12.82 -12.43 29.82
C LYS A 167 14.19 -11.84 29.55
N LEU A 168 14.37 -11.20 28.39
CA LEU A 168 15.65 -10.62 28.00
C LEU A 168 16.04 -9.47 28.92
N PHE A 169 15.12 -8.54 29.19
CA PHE A 169 15.40 -7.38 30.04
C PHE A 169 15.75 -7.80 31.47
N ARG A 170 14.99 -8.72 32.07
CA ARG A 170 15.28 -9.24 33.41
C ARG A 170 16.67 -9.86 33.54
N LYS A 171 17.16 -10.51 32.48
CA LYS A 171 18.45 -11.23 32.51
C LYS A 171 19.64 -10.36 32.11
N MET A 172 19.43 -9.41 31.19
CA MET A 172 20.53 -8.80 30.43
C MET A 172 20.50 -7.27 30.42
N ALA A 173 19.42 -6.62 30.82
CA ALA A 173 19.40 -5.16 30.91
C ALA A 173 20.26 -4.67 32.07
N SER A 174 20.94 -3.53 31.87
CA SER A 174 21.77 -2.87 32.85
C SER A 174 21.73 -1.36 32.65
N GLU A 175 22.21 -0.59 33.64
CA GLU A 175 22.29 0.87 33.51
C GLU A 175 23.18 1.26 32.33
N LYS A 176 24.35 0.61 32.21
CA LYS A 176 25.27 0.81 31.09
C LYS A 176 24.64 0.51 29.72
N SER A 177 23.85 -0.56 29.60
CA SER A 177 23.22 -0.89 28.32
C SER A 177 22.11 0.09 27.94
N LEU A 178 21.36 0.61 28.93
CA LEU A 178 20.39 1.67 28.71
C LEU A 178 21.05 2.99 28.32
N GLU A 179 22.11 3.40 29.00
CA GLU A 179 22.89 4.59 28.65
C GLU A 179 23.45 4.48 27.22
N GLY A 180 23.99 3.31 26.86
CA GLY A 180 24.44 3.02 25.51
C GLY A 180 23.32 3.13 24.46
N PHE A 181 22.13 2.60 24.76
CA PHE A 181 20.97 2.73 23.88
C PHE A 181 20.52 4.19 23.72
N VAL A 182 20.27 4.90 24.84
CA VAL A 182 19.76 6.28 24.83
C VAL A 182 20.74 7.24 24.15
N SER A 183 22.05 7.04 24.30
CA SER A 183 23.07 7.87 23.66
C SER A 183 23.16 7.67 22.14
N LYS A 184 22.79 6.50 21.63
CA LYS A 184 22.81 6.16 20.19
C LYS A 184 21.46 6.32 19.50
N PHE A 185 20.36 6.28 20.26
CA PHE A 185 19.00 6.36 19.74
C PHE A 185 18.69 7.75 19.21
N ASN A 186 18.06 7.80 18.03
CA ASN A 186 17.62 9.05 17.43
C ASN A 186 16.17 9.00 16.96
N ILE A 187 15.46 10.10 17.16
CA ILE A 187 14.11 10.32 16.63
C ILE A 187 14.21 11.25 15.44
N VAL A 188 13.70 10.80 14.30
CA VAL A 188 13.61 11.60 13.08
C VAL A 188 12.15 11.91 12.82
N GLN A 189 11.77 13.16 13.06
CA GLN A 189 10.44 13.66 12.72
C GLN A 189 10.33 13.77 11.21
N GLN A 190 9.30 13.14 10.66
CA GLN A 190 8.99 13.15 9.23
C GLN A 190 7.76 14.01 8.94
N GLU A 191 7.70 14.51 7.72
CA GLU A 191 6.53 15.19 7.17
C GLU A 191 5.38 14.22 6.93
N ASP A 192 4.20 14.75 6.60
CA ASP A 192 3.07 13.91 6.20
C ASP A 192 3.42 13.10 4.93
N ILE A 193 2.67 12.04 4.69
CA ILE A 193 2.99 11.06 3.65
C ILE A 193 3.00 11.67 2.25
N ASN A 194 2.19 12.70 1.99
CA ASN A 194 2.12 13.36 0.68
C ASN A 194 3.34 14.24 0.44
N CYS A 195 3.74 15.03 1.44
CA CYS A 195 5.00 15.79 1.39
C CYS A 195 6.23 14.87 1.29
N TYR A 196 6.24 13.76 2.05
CA TYR A 196 7.32 12.79 2.00
C TYR A 196 7.42 12.11 0.62
N LYS A 197 6.27 11.75 0.02
CA LYS A 197 6.17 11.22 -1.34
C LYS A 197 6.78 12.20 -2.35
N GLN A 198 6.41 13.48 -2.26
CA GLN A 198 6.92 14.51 -3.18
C GLN A 198 8.44 14.64 -3.09
N LYS A 199 9.01 14.66 -1.88
CA LYS A 199 10.47 14.66 -1.69
C LYS A 199 11.14 13.41 -2.25
N LEU A 200 10.52 12.25 -2.07
CA LEU A 200 11.03 10.99 -2.63
C LEU A 200 11.03 11.04 -4.17
N MET A 201 9.95 11.53 -4.77
CA MET A 201 9.80 11.74 -6.20
C MET A 201 10.90 12.67 -6.76
N GLU A 202 11.11 13.81 -6.13
CA GLU A 202 12.18 14.75 -6.46
C GLU A 202 13.57 14.09 -6.35
N LYS A 203 13.83 13.38 -5.25
CA LYS A 203 15.10 12.69 -5.03
C LYS A 203 15.35 11.60 -6.07
N LEU A 204 14.32 10.86 -6.47
CA LEU A 204 14.42 9.88 -7.55
C LEU A 204 14.76 10.55 -8.89
N ALA A 205 14.11 11.65 -9.24
CA ALA A 205 14.40 12.39 -10.47
C ALA A 205 15.76 13.13 -10.46
N GLU A 206 16.30 13.43 -9.28
CA GLU A 206 17.68 13.88 -9.13
C GLU A 206 18.68 12.81 -9.56
N GLU A 207 18.49 11.58 -9.11
CA GLU A 207 19.42 10.46 -9.36
C GLU A 207 19.19 9.80 -10.73
N TYR A 208 17.95 9.78 -11.22
CA TYR A 208 17.54 9.15 -12.48
C TYR A 208 16.87 10.19 -13.38
N LYS A 209 17.68 10.89 -14.18
CA LYS A 209 17.21 11.99 -15.03
C LYS A 209 16.26 11.51 -16.12
N ASN A 210 15.30 12.36 -16.47
CA ASN A 210 14.41 12.13 -17.59
C ASN A 210 15.23 11.99 -18.88
N PRO A 211 15.08 10.88 -19.63
CA PRO A 211 15.78 10.74 -20.90
C PRO A 211 15.25 11.68 -22.00
N ASP A 212 14.07 12.26 -21.82
CA ASP A 212 13.48 13.27 -22.68
C ASP A 212 13.63 14.67 -22.04
N GLU A 213 14.49 15.52 -22.60
CA GLU A 213 14.76 16.87 -22.06
C GLU A 213 13.53 17.78 -22.05
N ASP A 214 12.60 17.57 -23.00
CA ASP A 214 11.32 18.29 -23.08
C ASP A 214 10.18 17.48 -22.43
N GLY A 215 10.51 16.41 -21.72
CA GLY A 215 9.58 15.51 -21.08
C GLY A 215 8.82 16.14 -19.91
N ASP A 216 7.65 15.58 -19.62
CA ASP A 216 6.85 15.99 -18.45
C ASP A 216 7.48 15.44 -17.17
N GLU A 217 8.09 16.34 -16.38
CA GLU A 217 8.85 15.98 -15.18
C GLU A 217 7.98 15.40 -14.07
N GLU A 218 6.74 15.88 -13.91
CA GLU A 218 5.81 15.34 -12.90
C GLU A 218 5.43 13.89 -13.25
N LYS A 219 5.15 13.62 -14.52
CA LYS A 219 4.90 12.25 -15.00
C LYS A 219 6.12 11.36 -14.85
N TRP A 220 7.31 11.90 -15.13
CA TRP A 220 8.56 11.17 -14.98
C TRP A 220 8.80 10.76 -13.52
N GLN A 221 8.59 11.69 -12.58
CA GLN A 221 8.66 11.42 -11.15
C GLN A 221 7.69 10.32 -10.71
N LEU A 222 6.45 10.32 -11.21
CA LEU A 222 5.48 9.26 -10.92
C LEU A 222 5.91 7.89 -11.48
N ILE A 223 6.49 7.87 -12.70
CA ILE A 223 7.03 6.64 -13.30
C ILE A 223 8.16 6.08 -12.44
N LEU A 224 9.11 6.91 -12.00
CA LEU A 224 10.22 6.49 -11.14
C LEU A 224 9.73 5.98 -9.78
N LEU A 225 8.75 6.66 -9.18
CA LEU A 225 8.14 6.23 -7.94
C LEU A 225 7.51 4.84 -8.09
N GLY A 226 6.66 4.64 -9.11
CA GLY A 226 6.03 3.35 -9.38
C GLY A 226 7.04 2.24 -9.70
N LEU A 227 8.11 2.57 -10.43
CA LEU A 227 9.21 1.65 -10.72
C LEU A 227 9.93 1.19 -9.45
N ALA A 228 10.28 2.13 -8.56
CA ALA A 228 10.95 1.84 -7.30
C ALA A 228 10.07 1.01 -6.36
N ILE A 229 8.78 1.36 -6.23
CA ILE A 229 7.78 0.61 -5.45
C ILE A 229 7.63 -0.81 -6.00
N SER A 230 7.45 -0.96 -7.32
CA SER A 230 7.33 -2.26 -7.94
C SER A 230 8.55 -3.16 -7.68
N TYR A 231 9.74 -2.58 -7.53
CA TYR A 231 10.93 -3.32 -7.17
C TYR A 231 10.91 -3.79 -5.71
N ILE A 232 10.73 -2.86 -4.77
CA ILE A 232 10.84 -3.19 -3.34
C ILE A 232 9.69 -4.07 -2.85
N GLN A 233 8.51 -3.99 -3.46
CA GLN A 233 7.33 -4.76 -3.07
C GLN A 233 7.33 -6.21 -3.58
N ARG A 234 8.30 -6.60 -4.43
CA ARG A 234 8.50 -8.02 -4.82
C ARG A 234 8.64 -8.93 -3.61
N ARG A 235 9.14 -8.38 -2.49
CA ARG A 235 9.29 -9.10 -1.22
C ARG A 235 7.99 -9.60 -0.63
N TYR A 236 6.85 -8.95 -0.89
CA TYR A 236 5.56 -9.35 -0.35
C TYR A 236 5.05 -10.68 -0.93
N ALA A 237 5.55 -11.07 -2.10
CA ALA A 237 5.25 -12.37 -2.72
C ALA A 237 6.09 -13.52 -2.12
N LEU A 238 7.04 -13.23 -1.22
CA LEU A 238 7.93 -14.25 -0.67
C LEU A 238 7.29 -14.98 0.52
N GLU A 239 7.28 -16.31 0.46
CA GLU A 239 6.91 -17.14 1.59
C GLU A 239 8.13 -17.43 2.47
N ASN A 240 8.08 -17.01 3.73
CA ASN A 240 9.12 -17.27 4.73
C ASN A 240 10.55 -16.88 4.28
N PRO A 241 10.77 -15.66 3.77
CA PRO A 241 12.05 -15.30 3.19
C PRO A 241 13.21 -15.39 4.18
N ASN A 242 14.41 -15.59 3.66
CA ASN A 242 15.66 -15.44 4.39
C ASN A 242 16.25 -14.04 4.16
N PHE A 243 17.36 -13.74 4.84
CA PHE A 243 18.03 -12.46 4.73
C PHE A 243 18.40 -12.08 3.28
N GLU A 244 18.98 -12.99 2.51
CA GLU A 244 19.39 -12.72 1.12
C GLU A 244 18.19 -12.41 0.21
N GLN A 245 17.01 -12.96 0.52
CA GLN A 245 15.78 -12.67 -0.22
C GLN A 245 15.10 -11.36 0.20
N LEU A 246 15.25 -10.95 1.46
CA LEU A 246 14.72 -9.67 1.97
C LEU A 246 15.63 -8.49 1.67
N ARG A 247 16.93 -8.76 1.46
CA ARG A 247 17.94 -7.75 1.22
C ARG A 247 17.78 -7.15 -0.17
N VAL A 248 17.65 -5.84 -0.22
CA VAL A 248 17.76 -5.05 -1.45
C VAL A 248 19.17 -4.48 -1.52
N ASP A 249 20.00 -5.05 -2.39
CA ASP A 249 21.33 -4.50 -2.68
C ASP A 249 21.20 -3.17 -3.42
N LYS A 250 21.94 -2.15 -2.97
CA LYS A 250 21.87 -0.81 -3.55
C LYS A 250 22.31 -0.81 -5.01
N LYS A 251 23.35 -1.56 -5.37
CA LYS A 251 23.88 -1.59 -6.75
C LYS A 251 22.91 -2.28 -7.69
N GLU A 252 22.29 -3.38 -7.25
CA GLU A 252 21.25 -4.06 -8.01
C GLU A 252 20.02 -3.16 -8.22
N PHE A 253 19.59 -2.46 -7.17
CA PHE A 253 18.51 -1.48 -7.26
C PHE A 253 18.85 -0.35 -8.24
N GLU A 254 20.03 0.26 -8.11
CA GLU A 254 20.48 1.34 -9.02
C GLU A 254 20.59 0.88 -10.47
N GLN A 255 21.08 -0.34 -10.69
CA GLN A 255 21.15 -0.94 -12.02
C GLN A 255 19.75 -1.13 -12.60
N TYR A 256 18.84 -1.73 -11.83
CA TYR A 256 17.45 -1.93 -12.24
C TYR A 256 16.76 -0.61 -12.59
N MET A 257 16.93 0.42 -11.75
CA MET A 257 16.35 1.74 -11.98
C MET A 257 16.90 2.38 -13.25
N LYS A 258 18.22 2.34 -13.49
CA LYS A 258 18.87 2.89 -14.69
C LYS A 258 18.47 2.16 -15.96
N GLU A 259 18.48 0.84 -15.94
CA GLU A 259 18.09 0.03 -17.10
C GLU A 259 16.63 0.27 -17.48
N SER A 260 15.73 0.26 -16.49
CA SER A 260 14.31 0.48 -16.72
C SER A 260 13.99 1.92 -17.13
N ALA A 261 14.70 2.91 -16.59
CA ALA A 261 14.56 4.31 -16.99
C ALA A 261 14.93 4.55 -18.47
N ASN A 262 15.92 3.80 -18.98
CA ASN A 262 16.34 3.88 -20.37
C ASN A 262 15.44 3.07 -21.33
N LEU A 263 14.71 2.08 -20.82
CA LEU A 263 13.88 1.17 -21.61
C LEU A 263 12.41 1.64 -21.59
N ASN A 264 12.03 2.37 -22.64
CA ASN A 264 10.63 2.77 -22.86
C ASN A 264 9.81 1.54 -23.31
N THR A 265 9.19 0.85 -22.35
CA THR A 265 8.45 -0.42 -22.52
C THR A 265 7.04 -0.30 -21.96
N GLU A 266 6.22 -1.36 -22.09
CA GLU A 266 4.89 -1.37 -21.44
C GLU A 266 4.96 -1.18 -19.93
N GLN A 267 6.08 -1.57 -19.32
CA GLN A 267 6.35 -1.37 -17.90
C GLN A 267 6.31 0.12 -17.51
N THR A 268 6.64 1.03 -18.42
CA THR A 268 6.57 2.48 -18.18
C THR A 268 5.13 2.92 -17.88
N ILE A 269 4.15 2.40 -18.63
CA ILE A 269 2.72 2.71 -18.40
C ILE A 269 2.24 2.06 -17.10
N ALA A 270 2.62 0.80 -16.84
CA ALA A 270 2.31 0.13 -15.58
C ALA A 270 2.85 0.92 -14.37
N ASN A 271 4.11 1.34 -14.41
CA ASN A 271 4.73 2.12 -13.32
C ASN A 271 4.06 3.49 -13.12
N TYR A 272 3.70 4.18 -14.20
CA TYR A 272 2.93 5.43 -14.09
C TYR A 272 1.62 5.20 -13.33
N LEU A 273 0.87 4.15 -13.67
CA LEU A 273 -0.37 3.79 -12.99
C LEU A 273 -0.13 3.42 -11.52
N LEU A 274 0.93 2.66 -11.21
CA LEU A 274 1.31 2.32 -9.83
C LEU A 274 1.60 3.58 -8.99
N GLY A 275 2.27 4.58 -9.58
CA GLY A 275 2.48 5.88 -8.94
C GLY A 275 1.15 6.56 -8.55
N LEU A 276 0.17 6.57 -9.45
CA LEU A 276 -1.18 7.10 -9.19
C LEU A 276 -1.94 6.31 -8.12
N VAL A 277 -1.81 4.98 -8.09
CA VAL A 277 -2.41 4.13 -7.06
C VAL A 277 -1.87 4.50 -5.66
N CYS A 278 -0.56 4.70 -5.56
CA CYS A 278 0.10 5.11 -4.31
C CYS A 278 -0.33 6.51 -3.85
N GLU A 279 -0.45 7.44 -4.79
CA GLU A 279 -0.98 8.78 -4.52
C GLU A 279 -2.39 8.72 -3.95
N LYS A 280 -3.30 7.97 -4.60
CA LYS A 280 -4.69 7.87 -4.15
C LYS A 280 -4.79 7.29 -2.75
N TYR A 281 -4.04 6.23 -2.47
CA TYR A 281 -4.04 5.61 -1.15
C TYR A 281 -3.47 6.57 -0.09
N GLY A 282 -2.36 7.27 -0.38
CA GLY A 282 -1.79 8.29 0.50
C GLY A 282 -2.75 9.42 0.85
N GLU A 283 -3.50 9.94 -0.14
CA GLU A 283 -4.56 10.93 0.05
C GLU A 283 -5.64 10.42 1.01
N ILE A 284 -6.11 9.18 0.81
CA ILE A 284 -7.18 8.58 1.63
C ILE A 284 -6.74 8.47 3.09
N ILE A 285 -5.60 7.83 3.36
CA ILE A 285 -5.16 7.57 4.74
C ILE A 285 -4.73 8.84 5.48
N ASN A 286 -4.36 9.89 4.75
CA ASN A 286 -3.97 11.15 5.35
C ASN A 286 -5.18 11.98 5.78
N ASN A 287 -6.22 12.00 4.95
CA ASN A 287 -7.34 12.93 5.14
C ASN A 287 -8.50 12.29 5.93
N ASN A 288 -8.57 10.95 6.03
CA ASN A 288 -9.70 10.26 6.66
C ASN A 288 -9.38 9.65 8.02
N GLU A 289 -10.35 9.70 8.96
CA GLU A 289 -10.30 8.90 10.18
C GLU A 289 -10.88 7.51 9.95
N MET A 290 -10.06 6.48 10.20
CA MET A 290 -10.45 5.07 10.11
C MET A 290 -9.95 4.31 11.33
N SER A 291 -10.69 3.29 11.75
CA SER A 291 -10.25 2.35 12.78
C SER A 291 -9.03 1.55 12.31
N VAL A 292 -8.29 0.97 13.25
CA VAL A 292 -7.14 0.09 12.94
C VAL A 292 -7.55 -1.04 11.99
N LEU A 293 -8.68 -1.69 12.24
CA LEU A 293 -9.19 -2.75 11.39
C LEU A 293 -9.52 -2.27 9.97
N GLN A 294 -10.16 -1.09 9.84
CA GLN A 294 -10.45 -0.50 8.53
C GLN A 294 -9.18 -0.18 7.74
N MET A 295 -8.16 0.39 8.40
CA MET A 295 -6.87 0.62 7.77
C MET A 295 -6.23 -0.69 7.31
N SER A 296 -6.22 -1.72 8.16
CA SER A 296 -5.69 -3.05 7.78
C SER A 296 -6.40 -3.65 6.57
N MET A 297 -7.73 -3.52 6.47
CA MET A 297 -8.48 -3.98 5.30
C MET A 297 -8.16 -3.17 4.04
N LEU A 298 -8.07 -1.83 4.15
CA LEU A 298 -7.72 -0.97 3.02
C LEU A 298 -6.30 -1.21 2.54
N ASP A 299 -5.36 -1.50 3.45
CA ASP A 299 -3.97 -1.84 3.12
C ASP A 299 -3.91 -3.08 2.22
N LEU A 300 -4.69 -4.11 2.53
CA LEU A 300 -4.77 -5.32 1.71
C LEU A 300 -5.37 -5.04 0.33
N ILE A 301 -6.47 -4.26 0.28
CA ILE A 301 -7.09 -3.84 -0.98
C ILE A 301 -6.09 -3.08 -1.85
N TYR A 302 -5.33 -2.16 -1.25
CA TYR A 302 -4.30 -1.39 -1.91
C TYR A 302 -3.18 -2.28 -2.45
N GLN A 303 -2.62 -3.20 -1.64
CA GLN A 303 -1.55 -4.11 -2.07
C GLN A 303 -1.99 -5.00 -3.24
N ASN A 304 -3.18 -5.60 -3.14
CA ASN A 304 -3.72 -6.41 -4.23
C ASN A 304 -4.01 -5.58 -5.49
N THR A 305 -4.40 -4.31 -5.31
CA THR A 305 -4.58 -3.36 -6.42
C THR A 305 -3.26 -3.06 -7.13
N LEU A 306 -2.14 -2.91 -6.41
CA LEU A 306 -0.83 -2.74 -7.05
C LEU A 306 -0.48 -3.95 -7.92
N GLN A 307 -0.73 -5.17 -7.44
CA GLN A 307 -0.49 -6.37 -8.22
C GLN A 307 -1.36 -6.40 -9.48
N TRP A 308 -2.66 -6.16 -9.33
CA TRP A 308 -3.60 -6.13 -10.46
C TRP A 308 -3.22 -5.04 -11.49
N ILE A 309 -2.95 -3.82 -11.05
CA ILE A 309 -2.57 -2.70 -11.92
C ILE A 309 -1.23 -2.93 -12.62
N SER A 310 -0.27 -3.57 -11.93
CA SER A 310 1.01 -3.97 -12.52
C SER A 310 0.80 -4.93 -13.70
N GLU A 311 -0.05 -5.93 -13.55
CA GLU A 311 -0.29 -6.93 -14.60
C GLU A 311 -1.12 -6.38 -15.76
N ILE A 312 -2.23 -5.69 -15.48
CA ILE A 312 -3.07 -5.12 -16.54
C ILE A 312 -2.33 -4.03 -17.32
N GLY A 313 -1.50 -3.22 -16.64
CA GLY A 313 -0.72 -2.13 -17.22
C GLY A 313 0.44 -2.60 -18.10
N LYS A 314 0.93 -3.84 -17.93
CA LYS A 314 2.02 -4.42 -18.75
C LYS A 314 1.59 -4.89 -20.13
N THR A 315 0.28 -4.91 -20.41
CA THR A 315 -0.24 -5.42 -21.67
C THR A 315 -0.99 -4.35 -22.45
N ILE A 316 -0.85 -4.34 -23.77
CA ILE A 316 -1.58 -3.39 -24.64
C ILE A 316 -3.10 -3.53 -24.45
N GLU A 317 -3.58 -4.77 -24.30
CA GLU A 317 -5.00 -5.07 -24.11
C GLU A 317 -5.52 -4.60 -22.76
N GLY A 318 -4.79 -4.86 -21.67
CA GLY A 318 -5.17 -4.37 -20.35
C GLY A 318 -5.15 -2.85 -20.25
N GLN A 319 -4.15 -2.20 -20.85
CA GLN A 319 -4.11 -0.74 -20.97
C GLN A 319 -5.31 -0.19 -21.77
N TYR A 320 -5.69 -0.85 -22.87
CA TYR A 320 -6.87 -0.47 -23.63
C TYR A 320 -8.15 -0.66 -22.79
N GLN A 321 -8.24 -1.75 -22.03
CA GLN A 321 -9.37 -2.05 -21.16
C GLN A 321 -9.57 -0.92 -20.13
N LEU A 322 -8.50 -0.47 -19.48
CA LEU A 322 -8.50 0.70 -18.60
C LEU A 322 -8.92 1.97 -19.34
N LEU A 323 -8.28 2.27 -20.48
CA LEU A 323 -8.59 3.48 -21.24
C LEU A 323 -10.06 3.53 -21.66
N ASN A 324 -10.62 2.42 -22.15
CA ASN A 324 -11.99 2.39 -22.63
C ASN A 324 -13.00 2.60 -21.49
N THR A 325 -12.73 2.05 -20.31
CA THR A 325 -13.52 2.29 -19.10
C THR A 325 -13.46 3.76 -18.67
N LEU A 326 -12.25 4.33 -18.59
CA LEU A 326 -12.00 5.58 -17.88
C LEU A 326 -12.12 6.83 -18.76
N SER A 327 -11.99 6.71 -20.08
CA SER A 327 -11.99 7.87 -20.96
C SER A 327 -13.36 8.55 -21.06
N THR A 328 -13.37 9.87 -21.18
CA THR A 328 -14.57 10.66 -21.54
C THR A 328 -14.70 10.90 -23.05
N ARG A 329 -13.72 10.43 -23.85
CA ARG A 329 -13.66 10.67 -25.30
C ARG A 329 -14.48 9.67 -26.10
N GLU A 330 -15.00 10.06 -27.25
CA GLU A 330 -15.72 9.16 -28.16
C GLU A 330 -14.88 7.96 -28.67
N ALA A 331 -15.57 6.92 -29.18
CA ALA A 331 -14.95 5.68 -29.68
C ALA A 331 -13.84 5.90 -30.72
N SER A 332 -14.05 6.85 -31.64
CA SER A 332 -13.10 7.14 -32.73
C SER A 332 -11.72 7.55 -32.20
N LYS A 333 -11.66 8.27 -31.06
CA LYS A 333 -10.43 8.78 -30.45
C LYS A 333 -9.63 7.69 -29.72
N ILE A 334 -10.26 6.58 -29.35
CA ILE A 334 -9.61 5.46 -28.64
C ILE A 334 -9.34 4.25 -29.53
N SER A 335 -10.07 4.10 -30.64
CA SER A 335 -10.01 2.91 -31.52
C SER A 335 -8.60 2.56 -32.02
N GLY A 336 -7.75 3.55 -32.24
CA GLY A 336 -6.36 3.39 -32.69
C GLY A 336 -5.35 3.08 -31.57
N TYR A 337 -5.77 3.02 -30.31
CA TYR A 337 -4.86 2.94 -29.14
C TYR A 337 -3.80 1.84 -29.28
N ARG A 338 -4.23 0.63 -29.64
CA ARG A 338 -3.37 -0.56 -29.70
C ARG A 338 -2.19 -0.43 -30.67
N LYS A 339 -2.32 0.43 -31.68
CA LYS A 339 -1.31 0.63 -32.73
C LYS A 339 -0.39 1.83 -32.45
N LYS A 340 -0.62 2.55 -31.35
CA LYS A 340 0.16 3.74 -30.98
C LYS A 340 1.48 3.34 -30.33
N SER A 341 2.48 4.21 -30.48
CA SER A 341 3.74 4.10 -29.71
C SER A 341 3.47 4.17 -28.20
N ILE A 342 4.41 3.66 -27.40
CA ILE A 342 4.33 3.67 -25.93
C ILE A 342 4.11 5.09 -25.40
N ASN A 343 4.86 6.09 -25.89
CA ASN A 343 4.67 7.48 -25.47
C ASN A 343 3.26 8.02 -25.77
N SER A 344 2.69 7.68 -26.93
CA SER A 344 1.34 8.13 -27.27
C SER A 344 0.27 7.38 -26.47
N ARG A 345 0.52 6.12 -26.13
CA ARG A 345 -0.35 5.34 -25.22
C ARG A 345 -0.28 5.84 -23.79
N LEU A 346 0.91 6.14 -23.27
CA LEU A 346 1.12 6.78 -21.98
C LEU A 346 0.38 8.11 -21.90
N ARG A 347 0.50 8.96 -22.94
CA ARG A 347 -0.25 10.24 -23.01
C ARG A 347 -1.76 10.03 -22.89
N ASN A 348 -2.31 9.08 -23.65
CA ASN A 348 -3.74 8.76 -23.60
C ASN A 348 -4.19 8.27 -22.21
N ILE A 349 -3.37 7.47 -21.53
CA ILE A 349 -3.65 7.00 -20.15
C ILE A 349 -3.56 8.16 -19.16
N ALA A 350 -2.54 9.00 -19.27
CA ALA A 350 -2.34 10.15 -18.39
C ALA A 350 -3.45 11.20 -18.51
N GLU A 351 -4.05 11.36 -19.69
CA GLU A 351 -5.26 12.18 -19.88
C GLU A 351 -6.47 11.67 -19.09
N CYS A 352 -6.43 10.42 -18.61
CA CYS A 352 -7.47 9.81 -17.79
C CYS A 352 -7.09 9.74 -16.29
N ASN A 353 -6.07 10.47 -15.83
CA ASN A 353 -5.57 10.40 -14.44
C ASN A 353 -6.68 10.65 -13.40
N LEU A 354 -7.43 11.75 -13.52
CA LEU A 354 -8.48 12.12 -12.56
C LEU A 354 -9.61 11.07 -12.53
N THR A 355 -9.97 10.57 -13.71
CA THR A 355 -11.00 9.53 -13.84
C THR A 355 -10.53 8.19 -13.27
N PHE A 356 -9.24 7.87 -13.42
CA PHE A 356 -8.63 6.67 -12.81
C PHE A 356 -8.64 6.76 -11.29
N LEU A 357 -8.22 7.90 -10.72
CA LEU A 357 -8.22 8.12 -9.28
C LEU A 357 -9.65 8.02 -8.69
N LYS A 358 -10.66 8.58 -9.37
CA LYS A 358 -12.06 8.46 -8.95
C LYS A 358 -12.61 7.05 -9.08
N PHE A 359 -12.24 6.32 -10.14
CA PHE A 359 -12.58 4.90 -10.27
C PHE A 359 -12.02 4.11 -9.08
N LEU A 360 -10.74 4.30 -8.72
CA LEU A 360 -10.12 3.62 -7.57
C LEU A 360 -10.82 3.99 -6.26
N SER A 361 -11.14 5.27 -6.04
CA SER A 361 -11.89 5.72 -4.85
C SER A 361 -13.17 4.91 -4.65
N TYR A 362 -14.03 4.84 -5.68
CA TYR A 362 -15.29 4.12 -5.57
C TYR A 362 -15.09 2.62 -5.44
N PHE A 363 -14.20 2.05 -6.25
CA PHE A 363 -13.98 0.61 -6.24
C PHE A 363 -13.47 0.14 -4.88
N TRP A 364 -12.44 0.81 -4.32
CA TRP A 364 -11.92 0.50 -3.00
C TRP A 364 -12.94 0.74 -1.89
N LYS A 365 -13.74 1.80 -1.97
CA LYS A 365 -14.77 2.08 -0.98
C LYS A 365 -15.86 0.99 -0.96
N ILE A 366 -16.30 0.54 -2.14
CA ILE A 366 -17.26 -0.58 -2.26
C ILE A 366 -16.63 -1.87 -1.68
N MET A 367 -15.41 -2.22 -2.08
CA MET A 367 -14.70 -3.39 -1.54
C MET A 367 -14.57 -3.32 -0.01
N LEU A 368 -14.18 -2.16 0.52
CA LEU A 368 -14.04 -1.94 1.97
C LEU A 368 -15.39 -2.10 2.68
N ASN A 369 -16.48 -1.58 2.11
CA ASN A 369 -17.83 -1.75 2.66
C ASN A 369 -18.27 -3.21 2.69
N ILE A 370 -18.06 -3.96 1.60
CA ILE A 370 -18.32 -5.41 1.53
C ILE A 370 -17.49 -6.16 2.58
N CYS A 371 -16.19 -5.86 2.70
CA CYS A 371 -15.31 -6.50 3.69
C CYS A 371 -15.80 -6.25 5.11
N GLN A 372 -16.22 -5.02 5.44
CA GLN A 372 -16.71 -4.65 6.78
C GLN A 372 -18.03 -5.33 7.16
N GLU A 373 -18.75 -5.94 6.23
CA GLU A 373 -19.92 -6.77 6.53
C GLU A 373 -19.54 -8.16 7.06
N LYS A 374 -18.36 -8.67 6.70
CA LYS A 374 -17.91 -10.04 7.01
C LYS A 374 -16.74 -10.10 8.00
N VAL A 375 -15.90 -9.06 8.05
CA VAL A 375 -14.68 -8.98 8.86
C VAL A 375 -14.95 -8.06 10.06
N HIS A 376 -14.97 -8.63 11.26
CA HIS A 376 -15.28 -7.90 12.49
C HIS A 376 -14.06 -7.74 13.41
N ASN A 377 -13.01 -8.54 13.19
CA ASN A 377 -11.74 -8.45 13.91
C ASN A 377 -10.57 -8.92 13.01
N GLU A 378 -9.33 -8.70 13.45
CA GLU A 378 -8.12 -9.02 12.67
C GLU A 378 -7.97 -10.51 12.35
N ASN A 379 -8.49 -11.42 13.19
CA ASN A 379 -8.40 -12.86 12.92
C ASN A 379 -9.26 -13.26 11.70
N ASP A 380 -10.37 -12.55 11.48
CA ASP A 380 -11.30 -12.82 10.37
C ASP A 380 -10.65 -12.53 9.01
N ILE A 381 -9.67 -11.63 8.96
CA ILE A 381 -8.94 -11.27 7.72
C ILE A 381 -8.36 -12.51 7.05
N SER A 382 -7.81 -13.43 7.85
CA SER A 382 -7.19 -14.64 7.32
C SER A 382 -8.18 -15.60 6.67
N THR A 383 -9.45 -15.54 7.09
CA THR A 383 -10.55 -16.37 6.60
C THR A 383 -11.13 -15.83 5.29
N TYR A 384 -11.13 -14.51 5.11
CA TYR A 384 -11.79 -13.83 3.98
C TYR A 384 -10.80 -13.12 3.05
N LYS A 385 -9.62 -13.70 2.84
CA LYS A 385 -8.51 -13.07 2.11
C LYS A 385 -8.90 -12.67 0.68
N GLU A 386 -9.73 -13.47 0.02
CA GLU A 386 -10.18 -13.22 -1.34
C GLU A 386 -10.97 -11.92 -1.48
N LEU A 387 -11.67 -11.47 -0.43
CA LEU A 387 -12.49 -10.24 -0.50
C LEU A 387 -11.65 -8.97 -0.65
N PHE A 388 -10.37 -9.03 -0.31
CA PHE A 388 -9.46 -7.89 -0.46
C PHE A 388 -8.82 -7.85 -1.86
N ASP A 389 -9.00 -8.88 -2.70
CA ASP A 389 -8.43 -8.93 -4.04
C ASP A 389 -9.41 -8.29 -5.05
N PRO A 390 -9.01 -7.23 -5.78
CA PRO A 390 -9.80 -6.67 -6.88
C PRO A 390 -10.27 -7.72 -7.89
N LEU A 391 -9.46 -8.76 -8.14
CA LEU A 391 -9.79 -9.83 -9.08
C LEU A 391 -10.98 -10.68 -8.62
N CYS A 392 -11.31 -10.69 -7.32
CA CYS A 392 -12.53 -11.33 -6.83
C CYS A 392 -13.81 -10.65 -7.39
N TYR A 393 -13.70 -9.38 -7.76
CA TYR A 393 -14.82 -8.58 -8.27
C TYR A 393 -14.69 -8.24 -9.75
N ILE A 394 -13.68 -8.75 -10.46
CA ILE A 394 -13.45 -8.43 -11.87
C ILE A 394 -13.68 -9.67 -12.74
N ASP A 395 -14.63 -9.58 -13.67
CA ASP A 395 -14.78 -10.59 -14.72
C ASP A 395 -13.68 -10.43 -15.77
N SER A 396 -12.62 -11.21 -15.58
CA SER A 396 -11.45 -11.24 -16.45
C SER A 396 -11.75 -11.81 -17.85
N SER A 397 -12.92 -12.42 -18.09
CA SER A 397 -13.31 -12.88 -19.43
C SER A 397 -13.63 -11.71 -20.37
N VAL A 398 -14.08 -10.58 -19.81
CA VAL A 398 -14.38 -9.36 -20.57
C VAL A 398 -13.10 -8.60 -20.87
N LYS A 399 -12.80 -8.36 -22.15
CA LYS A 399 -11.54 -7.73 -22.59
C LYS A 399 -11.66 -6.26 -23.00
N HIS A 400 -12.88 -5.75 -23.13
CA HIS A 400 -13.11 -4.42 -23.70
C HIS A 400 -13.16 -3.30 -22.66
N TYR A 401 -13.57 -3.59 -21.43
CA TYR A 401 -13.66 -2.65 -20.30
C TYR A 401 -13.46 -3.43 -19.00
N ILE A 402 -13.14 -2.74 -17.90
CA ILE A 402 -13.10 -3.32 -16.56
C ILE A 402 -14.53 -3.70 -16.16
N CYS A 403 -14.86 -4.98 -16.34
CA CYS A 403 -16.16 -5.52 -15.97
C CYS A 403 -16.10 -5.98 -14.52
N LEU A 404 -16.98 -5.39 -13.70
CA LEU A 404 -17.11 -5.72 -12.29
C LEU A 404 -18.25 -6.72 -12.11
N ASN A 405 -18.08 -7.69 -11.23
CA ASN A 405 -19.12 -8.59 -10.77
C ASN A 405 -19.06 -8.63 -9.24
N PHE A 406 -20.02 -7.98 -8.58
CA PHE A 406 -20.10 -7.95 -7.13
C PHE A 406 -21.04 -9.07 -6.67
N PRO A 407 -20.57 -10.08 -5.91
CA PRO A 407 -21.42 -11.18 -5.45
C PRO A 407 -22.63 -10.73 -4.62
N GLU A 408 -22.54 -9.55 -3.99
CA GLU A 408 -23.60 -8.92 -3.22
C GLU A 408 -24.72 -8.33 -4.10
N ASP A 409 -24.46 -8.03 -5.38
CA ASP A 409 -25.46 -7.56 -6.34
C ASP A 409 -26.15 -8.75 -7.04
N LYS A 410 -27.34 -9.11 -6.56
CA LYS A 410 -28.06 -10.32 -7.02
C LYS A 410 -28.80 -10.15 -8.34
N TYR A 411 -28.79 -8.94 -8.91
CA TYR A 411 -29.61 -8.60 -10.07
C TYR A 411 -28.82 -8.55 -11.38
N VAL A 412 -27.50 -8.37 -11.31
CA VAL A 412 -26.63 -8.18 -12.48
C VAL A 412 -25.27 -8.83 -12.24
N ASP A 413 -24.69 -9.39 -13.29
CA ASP A 413 -23.37 -10.03 -13.25
C ASP A 413 -22.29 -9.17 -13.93
N ARG A 414 -22.68 -8.10 -14.63
CA ARG A 414 -21.77 -7.26 -15.43
C ARG A 414 -21.95 -5.78 -15.14
N CYS A 415 -21.17 -5.26 -14.22
CA CYS A 415 -21.18 -3.87 -13.82
C CYS A 415 -19.98 -3.09 -14.36
N VAL A 416 -20.09 -1.76 -14.41
CA VAL A 416 -18.97 -0.87 -14.71
C VAL A 416 -19.08 0.43 -13.91
N ILE A 417 -17.96 0.87 -13.33
CA ILE A 417 -17.83 2.20 -12.72
C ILE A 417 -17.29 3.16 -13.78
N LEU A 418 -18.09 4.16 -14.12
CA LEU A 418 -17.82 5.11 -15.21
C LEU A 418 -17.28 6.44 -14.70
N PRO A 419 -16.51 7.17 -15.53
CA PRO A 419 -15.97 8.46 -15.15
C PRO A 419 -17.07 9.51 -14.90
N PRO A 420 -16.81 10.52 -14.03
CA PRO A 420 -17.72 11.63 -13.83
C PRO A 420 -17.95 12.40 -15.13
N ALA A 421 -19.20 12.76 -15.39
CA ALA A 421 -19.59 13.60 -16.53
C ALA A 421 -19.79 15.06 -16.06
N ALA A 422 -18.77 15.66 -15.44
CA ALA A 422 -18.88 17.03 -14.90
C ALA A 422 -18.97 18.10 -16.01
N GLY A 423 -19.84 19.11 -15.83
CA GLY A 423 -19.96 20.32 -16.67
C GLY A 423 -20.60 20.13 -18.06
N GLU A 424 -20.08 19.20 -18.85
CA GLU A 424 -20.58 18.81 -20.17
C GLU A 424 -21.30 17.45 -20.10
N PHE A 425 -22.25 17.37 -19.18
CA PHE A 425 -22.85 16.11 -18.76
C PHE A 425 -23.47 15.34 -19.94
N LYS A 426 -24.25 16.00 -20.81
CA LYS A 426 -24.93 15.33 -21.94
C LYS A 426 -23.96 14.83 -23.01
N SER A 427 -22.98 15.62 -23.44
CA SER A 427 -22.03 15.23 -24.49
C SER A 427 -21.08 14.13 -23.99
N THR A 428 -20.55 14.27 -22.78
CA THR A 428 -19.66 13.29 -22.14
C THR A 428 -20.38 11.98 -21.90
N LYS A 429 -21.60 12.01 -21.34
CA LYS A 429 -22.44 10.83 -21.16
C LYS A 429 -22.67 10.13 -22.49
N ARG A 430 -23.12 10.85 -23.53
CA ARG A 430 -23.36 10.28 -24.86
C ARG A 430 -22.12 9.61 -25.43
N ASN A 431 -20.94 10.20 -25.26
CA ASN A 431 -19.68 9.60 -25.71
C ASN A 431 -19.39 8.29 -24.99
N ILE A 432 -19.51 8.25 -23.66
CA ILE A 432 -19.28 7.06 -22.84
C ILE A 432 -20.29 5.96 -23.19
N VAL A 433 -21.59 6.31 -23.23
CA VAL A 433 -22.69 5.41 -23.59
C VAL A 433 -22.43 4.80 -24.97
N ASN A 434 -22.14 5.62 -25.98
CA ASN A 434 -21.85 5.14 -27.34
C ASN A 434 -20.69 4.14 -27.39
N ARG A 435 -19.70 4.23 -26.50
CA ARG A 435 -18.64 3.21 -26.43
C ARG A 435 -19.16 1.94 -25.77
N MET A 436 -19.84 2.07 -24.64
CA MET A 436 -20.25 0.93 -23.81
C MET A 436 -21.39 0.10 -24.42
N VAL A 437 -22.28 0.68 -25.23
CA VAL A 437 -23.32 -0.10 -25.93
C VAL A 437 -22.76 -0.96 -27.08
N ASN A 438 -21.57 -0.61 -27.58
CA ASN A 438 -20.94 -1.27 -28.72
C ASN A 438 -19.87 -2.31 -28.32
N VAL A 439 -19.64 -2.52 -27.02
CA VAL A 439 -18.74 -3.58 -26.55
C VAL A 439 -19.49 -4.90 -26.38
N SER A 440 -18.76 -6.01 -26.45
CA SER A 440 -19.28 -7.33 -26.16
C SER A 440 -18.37 -8.07 -25.17
N PRO A 441 -18.91 -8.68 -24.10
CA PRO A 441 -20.29 -8.52 -23.61
C PRO A 441 -20.59 -7.06 -23.20
N ARG A 442 -21.87 -6.69 -23.11
CA ARG A 442 -22.30 -5.34 -22.68
C ARG A 442 -22.45 -5.29 -21.15
N PRO A 443 -22.18 -4.14 -20.49
CA PRO A 443 -22.39 -4.01 -19.05
C PRO A 443 -23.87 -3.78 -18.71
N GLU A 444 -24.43 -4.58 -17.82
CA GLU A 444 -25.82 -4.57 -17.37
C GLU A 444 -26.12 -3.48 -16.34
N LYS A 445 -25.14 -3.02 -15.56
CA LYS A 445 -25.31 -1.91 -14.61
C LYS A 445 -24.14 -0.92 -14.65
N TRP A 446 -24.48 0.37 -14.74
CA TRP A 446 -23.54 1.45 -14.98
C TRP A 446 -23.57 2.40 -13.78
N PHE A 447 -22.52 2.38 -12.99
CA PHE A 447 -22.34 3.27 -11.85
C PHE A 447 -21.80 4.62 -12.34
N PHE A 448 -22.59 5.68 -12.20
CA PHE A 448 -22.19 7.05 -12.53
C PHE A 448 -21.88 7.86 -11.28
N GLN A 449 -20.73 8.53 -11.31
CA GLN A 449 -20.38 9.53 -10.30
C GLN A 449 -21.26 10.77 -10.42
N ASN A 450 -21.96 11.09 -9.34
CA ASN A 450 -22.54 12.40 -8.99
C ASN A 450 -23.18 13.14 -10.18
N SER A 451 -24.34 12.66 -10.58
CA SER A 451 -25.12 13.28 -11.63
C SER A 451 -26.56 13.40 -11.17
N ASN A 452 -27.27 14.41 -11.64
CA ASN A 452 -28.72 14.52 -11.50
C ASN A 452 -29.46 13.39 -12.27
N ILE A 453 -28.78 12.29 -12.61
CA ILE A 453 -29.38 11.11 -13.20
C ILE A 453 -30.13 10.38 -12.09
N MET A 454 -31.44 10.28 -12.25
CA MET A 454 -32.24 9.34 -11.49
C MET A 454 -31.92 7.92 -11.94
N GLN A 455 -31.84 7.00 -10.97
CA GLN A 455 -31.72 5.58 -11.20
C GLN A 455 -32.78 5.11 -12.21
N GLY A 456 -32.43 4.16 -13.07
CA GLY A 456 -33.43 3.66 -14.01
C GLY A 456 -32.95 2.61 -15.00
N LYS A 457 -33.90 1.76 -15.41
CA LYS A 457 -33.76 0.77 -16.48
C LYS A 457 -33.79 1.48 -17.84
N ASN A 458 -32.81 1.18 -18.68
CA ASN A 458 -32.64 1.67 -20.04
C ASN A 458 -32.47 0.47 -20.99
N TYR A 459 -32.52 0.71 -22.30
CA TYR A 459 -32.45 -0.34 -23.33
C TYR A 459 -31.38 -0.02 -24.35
N TYR A 460 -30.61 -1.04 -24.78
CA TYR A 460 -29.50 -0.82 -25.71
C TYR A 460 -29.94 -0.44 -27.13
N ASP A 461 -31.16 -0.83 -27.51
CA ASP A 461 -31.73 -0.52 -28.82
C ASP A 461 -32.23 0.93 -28.95
N TYR A 462 -32.20 1.70 -27.84
CA TYR A 462 -32.59 3.10 -27.83
C TYR A 462 -31.41 4.04 -28.08
N SER A 463 -31.74 5.24 -28.56
CA SER A 463 -30.77 6.31 -28.81
C SER A 463 -29.96 6.60 -27.54
N THR A 464 -28.64 6.64 -27.70
CA THR A 464 -27.70 6.99 -26.62
C THR A 464 -27.85 8.43 -26.13
N ALA A 465 -28.59 9.27 -26.88
CA ALA A 465 -28.97 10.62 -26.46
C ALA A 465 -30.10 10.61 -25.42
N ASP A 466 -30.93 9.56 -25.37
CA ASP A 466 -32.17 9.50 -24.59
C ASP A 466 -32.02 8.71 -23.28
N VAL A 467 -30.88 8.04 -23.10
CA VAL A 467 -30.52 7.34 -21.87
C VAL A 467 -30.68 8.29 -20.69
N SER A 468 -31.54 7.96 -19.72
CA SER A 468 -31.77 8.68 -18.45
C SER A 468 -32.37 10.11 -18.44
N GLU A 469 -33.29 10.49 -19.36
CA GLU A 469 -34.04 11.77 -19.23
C GLU A 469 -35.56 11.64 -18.92
N ASN A 470 -36.21 10.48 -19.16
CA ASN A 470 -37.56 10.08 -18.69
C ASN A 470 -37.93 8.73 -19.36
N PRO A 471 -37.72 7.56 -18.74
CA PRO A 471 -38.08 6.28 -19.34
C PRO A 471 -39.59 6.04 -19.21
N THR A 472 -40.41 6.73 -20.00
CA THR A 472 -41.86 6.54 -20.03
C THR A 472 -42.24 5.45 -21.03
N ILE A 473 -41.72 4.23 -20.91
CA ILE A 473 -42.08 3.16 -21.85
C ILE A 473 -42.22 1.83 -21.12
N ALA A 474 -43.33 1.14 -21.42
CA ALA A 474 -43.64 -0.21 -20.99
C ALA A 474 -42.44 -1.16 -21.14
N ASP A 475 -42.33 -2.15 -20.28
CA ASP A 475 -41.26 -3.15 -20.29
C ASP A 475 -41.21 -3.86 -21.66
N LEU A 476 -40.17 -3.57 -22.46
CA LEU A 476 -40.12 -3.91 -23.90
C LEU A 476 -39.11 -5.01 -24.27
N GLY A 477 -38.41 -5.63 -23.32
CA GLY A 477 -37.55 -6.78 -23.62
C GLY A 477 -36.42 -7.06 -22.63
N GLU A 478 -35.63 -8.09 -22.95
CA GLU A 478 -34.51 -8.62 -22.14
C GLU A 478 -33.18 -7.84 -22.31
N ASP A 479 -32.98 -7.10 -23.42
CA ASP A 479 -31.72 -6.39 -23.72
C ASP A 479 -31.68 -4.98 -23.10
N SER A 480 -31.53 -4.94 -21.77
CA SER A 480 -31.59 -3.74 -20.95
C SER A 480 -30.36 -3.53 -20.06
N PHE A 481 -30.20 -2.31 -19.53
CA PHE A 481 -29.18 -1.97 -18.55
C PHE A 481 -29.69 -0.96 -17.53
N TYR A 482 -29.11 -0.97 -16.34
CA TYR A 482 -29.42 -0.06 -15.24
C TYR A 482 -28.38 1.05 -15.17
N ILE A 483 -28.84 2.28 -14.93
CA ILE A 483 -27.97 3.36 -14.47
C ILE A 483 -28.19 3.54 -12.97
N GLU A 484 -27.07 3.54 -12.23
CA GLU A 484 -27.05 3.72 -10.78
C GLU A 484 -26.19 4.93 -10.42
N CYS A 485 -26.68 5.79 -9.52
CA CYS A 485 -25.89 6.92 -9.05
C CYS A 485 -25.05 6.51 -7.84
N MET A 486 -23.85 7.07 -7.73
CA MET A 486 -22.92 6.72 -6.64
C MET A 486 -23.00 7.67 -5.44
N GLU A 487 -24.14 8.35 -5.24
CA GLU A 487 -24.30 9.34 -4.17
C GLU A 487 -24.30 8.69 -2.77
N CYS A 488 -24.75 7.45 -2.66
CA CYS A 488 -24.78 6.72 -1.39
C CYS A 488 -23.40 6.19 -0.93
N ILE A 489 -22.36 6.34 -1.74
CA ILE A 489 -21.01 5.87 -1.44
C ILE A 489 -20.10 7.07 -1.23
N GLY A 490 -19.80 7.37 0.03
CA GLY A 490 -18.95 8.51 0.39
C GLY A 490 -17.49 8.22 0.08
N ILE A 491 -16.85 9.04 -0.75
CA ILE A 491 -15.44 8.90 -1.14
C ILE A 491 -14.62 10.16 -0.87
N ASP A 492 -15.24 11.18 -0.28
CA ASP A 492 -14.59 12.45 0.06
C ASP A 492 -13.89 12.37 1.43
N GLU A 493 -13.28 13.47 1.84
CA GLU A 493 -12.66 13.61 3.15
C GLU A 493 -13.67 13.32 4.29
N ASP A 494 -13.19 12.63 5.32
CA ASP A 494 -13.97 12.17 6.48
C ASP A 494 -15.15 11.23 6.18
N GLU A 495 -15.25 10.68 4.96
CA GLU A 495 -16.29 9.71 4.59
C GLU A 495 -15.82 8.26 4.64
N TRP A 496 -14.52 8.00 4.50
CA TRP A 496 -14.01 6.63 4.39
C TRP A 496 -14.24 5.77 5.63
N GLY A 497 -14.22 6.38 6.82
CA GLY A 497 -14.49 5.68 8.08
C GLY A 497 -15.97 5.34 8.31
N LYS A 498 -16.89 5.93 7.55
CA LYS A 498 -18.34 5.60 7.63
C LYS A 498 -18.57 4.28 6.91
N LYS A 499 -19.30 3.35 7.53
CA LYS A 499 -19.69 2.10 6.87
C LYS A 499 -21.02 2.30 6.13
N GLU A 500 -21.04 2.08 4.82
CA GLU A 500 -22.26 2.02 4.03
C GLU A 500 -22.60 0.56 3.66
N GLU A 501 -23.87 0.19 3.73
CA GLU A 501 -24.34 -1.16 3.37
C GLU A 501 -24.70 -1.22 1.89
N CYS A 502 -23.77 -1.67 1.04
CA CYS A 502 -23.95 -1.66 -0.42
C CYS A 502 -25.20 -2.42 -0.88
N GLY A 503 -25.51 -3.54 -0.22
CA GLY A 503 -26.71 -4.36 -0.46
C GLY A 503 -28.04 -3.64 -0.18
N LYS A 504 -28.01 -2.52 0.56
CA LYS A 504 -29.17 -1.69 0.89
C LYS A 504 -29.13 -0.32 0.19
N CYS A 505 -28.21 -0.10 -0.75
CA CYS A 505 -28.18 1.11 -1.57
C CYS A 505 -27.91 0.76 -3.04
N ILE A 506 -26.66 0.81 -3.47
CA ILE A 506 -26.26 0.73 -4.89
C ILE A 506 -26.50 -0.66 -5.55
N PHE A 507 -26.75 -1.70 -4.75
CA PHE A 507 -27.09 -3.04 -5.25
C PHE A 507 -28.59 -3.34 -5.23
N LEU A 508 -29.43 -2.37 -4.87
CA LEU A 508 -30.87 -2.52 -4.99
C LEU A 508 -31.33 -2.38 -6.45
N GLU A 509 -32.52 -2.91 -6.74
CA GLU A 509 -33.18 -2.69 -8.02
C GLU A 509 -33.74 -1.26 -8.13
N ASN A 510 -34.26 -0.72 -7.01
CA ASN A 510 -34.89 0.60 -6.91
C ASN A 510 -34.13 1.53 -5.95
N CYS A 511 -34.28 2.84 -6.14
CA CYS A 511 -33.56 3.84 -5.36
C CYS A 511 -34.12 3.99 -3.95
N ILE A 512 -33.26 4.01 -2.94
CA ILE A 512 -33.68 4.29 -1.54
C ILE A 512 -34.34 5.66 -1.35
N LYS A 513 -34.12 6.59 -2.29
CA LYS A 513 -34.75 7.93 -2.25
C LYS A 513 -36.13 7.95 -2.90
N GLU A 514 -36.49 6.95 -3.70
CA GLU A 514 -37.82 6.82 -4.29
C GLU A 514 -38.83 6.18 -3.32
N GLU A 515 -38.34 5.51 -2.27
CA GLU A 515 -39.17 4.88 -1.22
C GLU A 515 -39.53 5.82 -0.04
N ARG A 516 -39.19 7.12 -0.10
CA ARG A 516 -39.41 8.10 0.98
C ARG A 516 -40.46 9.18 0.67
#